data_AF-A0A3M2W3R9-F1
#
_entry.id   AF-A0A3M2W3R9-F1
#
_cell.length_a   1.000
_cell.length_b   1.000
_cell.length_c   1.000
_cell.angle_alpha   90.00
_cell.angle_beta   90.00
_cell.angle_gamma   90.00
#
_symmetry.space_group_name_H-M   'P 1'
#
loop_
_entity.id
_entity.type
_entity.pdbx_description
1 polymer ?
#
loop_
_entity_poly.entity_id
_entity_poly.type
_entity_poly.pdbx_seq_one_letter_code
_entity_poly.pdbx_strand_id
1 'polypeptide(L)'
;MNQHLSISPSASRPVWHQAIPLLLLEAALVLTWSSGFIGARFSLDYAPPLLVVFWRCVVVTLLLLPFVARQLITIPPALLLKNAGIGLLAMTGYVAGVTQGIALGVPAGLAALFADLLPMGMALLAAVVLGQRLVWQIWAGLVVGLIGVVLVTHSALKWGDAPLWAYGLPLLGMFSLAIATLWQKHSTTSRPMKLLPNLWLQCFISSFAFAIIQGTQGSLAPIASSGFALSVAWTVGLATLGGYGLYWVCLRRATATRVASVLYLSPPVTMLWAWAMFNEPLSWQIALGMVVSGVGVWMVIRAEARQVAS
;
A
#
# COMPACT_ATOMS: atom_id res chain seq x y z
N MET A 1 -58.49 6.99 19.09
CA MET A 1 -57.25 7.10 19.88
C MET A 1 -56.14 6.45 19.07
N ASN A 2 -55.63 7.14 18.04
CA ASN A 2 -54.63 6.59 17.12
C ASN A 2 -53.35 7.40 17.27
N GLN A 3 -52.35 6.79 17.89
CA GLN A 3 -51.02 7.37 18.09
C GLN A 3 -50.25 7.37 16.76
N HIS A 4 -49.89 8.55 16.27
CA HIS A 4 -48.86 8.71 15.24
C HIS A 4 -47.49 8.45 15.88
N LEU A 5 -46.90 7.29 15.59
CA LEU A 5 -45.49 7.01 15.87
C LEU A 5 -44.63 7.75 14.86
N SER A 6 -44.08 8.90 15.27
CA SER A 6 -43.04 9.62 14.54
C SER A 6 -41.72 8.85 14.61
N ILE A 7 -41.38 8.16 13.52
CA ILE A 7 -40.06 7.55 13.37
C ILE A 7 -39.06 8.68 13.14
N SER A 8 -38.30 9.02 14.17
CA SER A 8 -37.16 9.95 14.05
C SER A 8 -36.07 9.30 13.19
N PRO A 9 -35.51 9.99 12.17
CA PRO A 9 -34.36 9.47 11.46
C PRO A 9 -33.17 9.42 12.42
N SER A 10 -32.60 8.23 12.63
CA SER A 10 -31.40 8.07 13.42
C SER A 10 -30.26 8.83 12.75
N ALA A 11 -29.82 9.92 13.39
CA ALA A 11 -28.64 10.66 12.97
C ALA A 11 -27.43 9.72 13.03
N SER A 12 -27.04 9.17 11.88
CA SER A 12 -25.80 8.42 11.73
C SER A 12 -24.65 9.37 12.07
N ARG A 13 -23.99 9.14 13.22
CA ARG A 13 -22.81 9.92 13.62
C ARG A 13 -21.81 9.93 12.45
N PRO A 14 -21.36 11.11 11.99
CA PRO A 14 -20.37 11.18 10.92
C PRO A 14 -19.13 10.42 11.37
N VAL A 15 -18.70 9.47 10.56
CA VAL A 15 -17.56 8.62 10.91
C VAL A 15 -16.33 9.52 10.91
N TRP A 16 -15.58 9.61 12.02
CA TRP A 16 -14.52 10.60 12.28
C TRP A 16 -13.60 10.96 11.10
N HIS A 17 -13.28 10.00 10.24
CA HIS A 17 -12.49 10.26 9.05
C HIS A 17 -13.18 11.27 8.12
N GLN A 18 -14.52 11.33 8.02
CA GLN A 18 -15.28 12.21 7.11
C GLN A 18 -15.07 13.70 7.42
N ALA A 19 -14.68 14.04 8.65
CA ALA A 19 -14.27 15.39 9.02
C ALA A 19 -12.84 15.74 8.56
N ILE A 20 -12.00 14.72 8.32
CA ILE A 20 -10.60 14.92 7.94
C ILE A 20 -10.50 15.19 6.43
N PRO A 21 -9.84 16.29 6.01
CA PRO A 21 -9.58 16.58 4.60
C PRO A 21 -8.84 15.43 3.92
N LEU A 22 -9.27 15.04 2.71
CA LEU A 22 -8.65 13.95 1.95
C LEU A 22 -7.15 14.17 1.74
N LEU A 23 -6.72 15.40 1.49
CA LEU A 23 -5.30 15.76 1.34
C LEU A 23 -4.46 15.41 2.58
N LEU A 24 -5.03 15.55 3.79
CA LEU A 24 -4.32 15.19 5.03
C LEU A 24 -4.16 13.67 5.15
N LEU A 25 -5.19 12.91 4.75
CA LEU A 25 -5.13 11.45 4.70
C LEU A 25 -4.13 10.97 3.65
N GLU A 26 -4.08 11.62 2.48
CA GLU A 26 -3.13 11.33 1.41
C GLU A 26 -1.69 11.66 1.85
N ALA A 27 -1.46 12.78 2.54
CA ALA A 27 -0.15 13.12 3.09
C ALA A 27 0.30 12.13 4.17
N ALA A 28 -0.59 11.75 5.09
CA ALA A 28 -0.31 10.74 6.09
C ALA A 28 -0.07 9.36 5.46
N LEU A 29 -0.80 9.02 4.40
CA LEU A 29 -0.58 7.81 3.61
C LEU A 29 0.84 7.80 3.04
N VAL A 30 1.27 8.86 2.37
CA VAL A 30 2.64 8.94 1.82
C VAL A 30 3.67 8.76 2.93
N LEU A 31 3.56 9.53 4.01
CA LEU A 31 4.50 9.46 5.13
C LEU A 31 4.63 8.04 5.71
N THR A 32 3.49 7.37 5.94
CA THR A 32 3.45 6.03 6.54
C THR A 32 3.80 4.93 5.53
N TRP A 33 3.42 5.07 4.26
CA TRP A 33 3.78 4.14 3.20
C TRP A 33 5.29 4.14 2.92
N SER A 34 5.88 5.33 2.78
CA SER A 34 7.33 5.51 2.57
C SER A 34 8.17 4.94 3.70
N SER A 35 7.68 5.04 4.94
CA SER A 35 8.36 4.45 6.10
C SER A 35 8.52 2.92 6.01
N GLY A 36 7.74 2.26 5.16
CA GLY A 36 7.85 0.82 4.91
C GLY A 36 9.19 0.42 4.31
N PHE A 37 9.73 1.22 3.39
CA PHE A 37 11.06 0.99 2.81
C PHE A 37 12.17 1.15 3.84
N ILE A 38 12.01 2.11 4.75
CA ILE A 38 12.92 2.35 5.86
C ILE A 38 12.88 1.21 6.87
N GLY A 39 11.68 0.74 7.21
CA GLY A 39 11.51 -0.44 8.07
C GLY A 39 12.10 -1.70 7.45
N ALA A 40 11.95 -1.88 6.13
CA ALA A 40 12.57 -2.97 5.40
C ALA A 40 14.10 -2.88 5.44
N ARG A 41 14.68 -1.71 5.15
CA ARG A 41 16.12 -1.48 5.23
C ARG A 41 16.65 -1.74 6.64
N PHE A 42 16.04 -1.13 7.65
CA PHE A 42 16.42 -1.30 9.05
C PHE A 42 16.36 -2.78 9.46
N SER A 43 15.36 -3.54 8.97
CA SER A 43 15.23 -4.94 9.31
C SER A 43 16.35 -5.84 8.77
N LEU A 44 17.02 -5.45 7.69
CA LEU A 44 18.09 -6.27 7.07
C LEU A 44 19.26 -6.53 8.03
N ASP A 45 19.50 -5.61 8.96
CA ASP A 45 20.59 -5.74 9.95
C ASP A 45 20.24 -6.70 11.10
N TYR A 46 18.97 -7.08 11.24
CA TYR A 46 18.48 -7.83 12.40
C TYR A 46 17.79 -9.15 12.06
N ALA A 47 17.20 -9.28 10.87
CA ALA A 47 16.43 -10.46 10.50
C ALA A 47 16.20 -10.60 8.98
N PRO A 48 15.91 -11.82 8.51
CA PRO A 48 15.38 -12.02 7.17
C PRO A 48 14.09 -11.19 6.93
N PRO A 49 13.95 -10.47 5.80
CA PRO A 49 12.79 -9.63 5.53
C PRO A 49 11.45 -10.36 5.60
N LEU A 50 11.39 -11.59 5.09
CA LEU A 50 10.18 -12.42 5.11
C LEU A 50 9.78 -12.82 6.53
N LEU A 51 10.75 -13.02 7.44
CA LEU A 51 10.47 -13.27 8.85
C LEU A 51 9.85 -12.05 9.53
N VAL A 52 10.37 -10.84 9.26
CA VAL A 52 9.80 -9.59 9.79
C VAL A 52 8.38 -9.38 9.26
N VAL A 53 8.14 -9.62 7.97
CA VAL A 53 6.82 -9.51 7.34
C VAL A 53 5.83 -10.52 7.91
N PHE A 54 6.26 -11.77 8.15
CA PHE A 54 5.45 -12.79 8.82
C PHE A 54 5.04 -12.31 10.23
N TRP A 55 6.00 -11.90 11.06
CA TRP A 55 5.71 -11.45 12.42
C TRP A 55 4.89 -10.16 12.46
N ARG A 56 5.07 -9.25 11.50
CA ARG A 56 4.20 -8.09 11.29
C ARG A 56 2.74 -8.51 11.10
N CYS A 57 2.49 -9.49 10.24
CA CYS A 57 1.13 -10.00 10.00
C CYS A 57 0.54 -10.70 11.24
N VAL A 58 1.34 -11.49 11.97
CA VAL A 58 0.92 -12.14 13.23
C VAL A 58 0.55 -11.09 14.28
N VAL A 59 1.42 -10.11 14.51
CA VAL A 59 1.20 -9.07 15.53
C VAL A 59 -0.03 -8.23 15.21
N VAL A 60 -0.22 -7.79 13.95
CA VAL A 60 -1.44 -7.05 13.55
C VAL A 60 -2.70 -7.88 13.76
N THR A 61 -2.65 -9.17 13.42
CA THR A 61 -3.77 -10.10 13.62
C THR A 61 -4.13 -10.21 15.10
N LEU A 62 -3.15 -10.43 15.97
CA LEU A 62 -3.37 -10.55 17.41
C LEU A 62 -3.88 -9.24 18.03
N LEU A 63 -3.28 -8.11 17.63
CA LEU A 63 -3.64 -6.78 18.12
C LEU A 63 -5.06 -6.37 17.72
N LEU A 64 -5.46 -6.63 16.48
CA LEU A 64 -6.79 -6.22 15.99
C LEU A 64 -7.90 -7.20 16.38
N LEU A 65 -7.60 -8.47 16.69
CA LEU A 65 -8.57 -9.51 17.03
C LEU A 65 -9.62 -9.09 18.09
N PRO A 66 -9.27 -8.52 19.26
CA PRO A 66 -10.26 -8.14 20.27
C PRO A 66 -11.28 -7.09 19.77
N PHE A 67 -10.88 -6.26 18.80
CA PHE A 67 -11.74 -5.21 18.24
C PHE A 67 -12.65 -5.72 17.12
N VAL A 68 -12.30 -6.83 16.46
CA VAL A 68 -13.00 -7.34 15.29
C VAL A 68 -13.71 -8.68 15.51
N ALA A 69 -13.36 -9.44 16.55
CA ALA A 69 -13.87 -10.80 16.78
C ALA A 69 -15.40 -10.91 16.68
N ARG A 70 -16.13 -10.02 17.38
CA ARG A 70 -17.61 -10.00 17.32
C ARG A 70 -18.15 -9.66 15.93
N GLN A 71 -17.44 -8.82 15.18
CA GLN A 71 -17.86 -8.42 13.83
C GLN A 71 -17.65 -9.58 12.86
N LEU A 72 -16.52 -10.30 12.96
CA LEU A 72 -16.16 -11.41 12.07
C LEU A 72 -17.22 -12.51 12.04
N ILE A 73 -17.83 -12.83 13.19
CA ILE A 73 -18.89 -13.86 13.30
C ILE A 73 -20.13 -13.52 12.44
N THR A 74 -20.39 -12.23 12.25
CA THR A 74 -21.57 -11.76 11.49
C THR A 74 -21.31 -11.58 9.99
N ILE A 75 -20.06 -11.73 9.55
CA ILE A 75 -19.68 -11.51 8.15
C ILE A 75 -19.96 -12.78 7.33
N PRO A 76 -20.67 -12.67 6.20
CA PRO A 76 -20.91 -13.81 5.32
C PRO A 76 -19.60 -14.47 4.83
N PRO A 77 -19.50 -15.81 4.80
CA PRO A 77 -18.31 -16.52 4.34
C PRO A 77 -17.84 -16.11 2.94
N ALA A 78 -18.78 -15.85 2.02
CA ALA A 78 -18.46 -15.36 0.67
C ALA A 78 -17.73 -14.00 0.69
N LEU A 79 -18.09 -13.11 1.63
CA LEU A 79 -17.43 -11.83 1.80
C LEU A 79 -16.04 -12.02 2.43
N LEU A 80 -15.88 -12.94 3.38
CA LEU A 80 -14.57 -13.30 3.93
C LEU A 80 -13.65 -13.85 2.82
N LEU A 81 -14.09 -14.85 2.06
CA LEU A 81 -13.28 -15.48 1.01
C LEU A 81 -12.82 -14.47 -0.04
N LYS A 82 -13.71 -13.58 -0.47
CA LYS A 82 -13.39 -12.50 -1.38
C LYS A 82 -12.34 -11.53 -0.83
N ASN A 83 -12.52 -11.05 0.41
CA ASN A 83 -11.57 -10.10 1.01
C ASN A 83 -10.25 -10.78 1.41
N ALA A 84 -10.27 -12.10 1.66
CA ALA A 84 -9.07 -12.92 1.80
C ALA A 84 -8.28 -12.96 0.49
N GLY A 85 -8.95 -13.17 -0.65
CA GLY A 85 -8.31 -13.12 -1.98
C GLY A 85 -7.71 -11.73 -2.29
N ILE A 86 -8.45 -10.66 -2.01
CA ILE A 86 -7.94 -9.29 -2.12
C ILE A 86 -6.72 -9.09 -1.21
N GLY A 87 -6.76 -9.57 0.03
CA GLY A 87 -5.65 -9.48 0.98
C GLY A 87 -4.42 -10.25 0.54
N LEU A 88 -4.59 -11.46 0.01
CA LEU A 88 -3.50 -12.25 -0.53
C LEU A 88 -2.81 -11.52 -1.68
N LEU A 89 -3.54 -10.88 -2.57
CA LEU A 89 -2.94 -10.11 -3.66
C LEU A 89 -2.28 -8.81 -3.15
N ALA A 90 -3.05 -8.01 -2.39
CA ALA A 90 -2.60 -6.70 -1.92
C ALA A 90 -1.40 -6.77 -0.99
N MET A 91 -1.36 -7.76 -0.10
CA MET A 91 -0.37 -7.86 0.97
C MET A 91 0.66 -8.94 0.66
N THR A 92 0.24 -10.19 0.42
CA THR A 92 1.19 -11.28 0.13
C THR A 92 1.84 -11.11 -1.23
N GLY A 93 1.07 -10.99 -2.30
CA GLY A 93 1.57 -10.94 -3.67
C GLY A 93 2.50 -9.75 -3.90
N TYR A 94 2.09 -8.56 -3.44
CA TYR A 94 2.93 -7.37 -3.48
C TYR A 94 4.22 -7.52 -2.68
N VAL A 95 4.12 -7.80 -1.37
CA VAL A 95 5.31 -7.80 -0.51
C VAL A 95 6.23 -8.96 -0.85
N ALA A 96 5.70 -10.17 -1.11
CA ALA A 96 6.50 -11.32 -1.52
C ALA A 96 7.17 -11.11 -2.88
N GLY A 97 6.47 -10.52 -3.86
CA GLY A 97 7.06 -10.24 -5.18
C GLY A 97 8.27 -9.30 -5.09
N VAL A 98 8.14 -8.23 -4.30
CA VAL A 98 9.24 -7.28 -4.06
C VAL A 98 10.37 -7.93 -3.26
N THR A 99 10.07 -8.57 -2.12
CA THR A 99 11.12 -9.13 -1.25
C THR A 99 11.84 -10.31 -1.89
N GLN A 100 11.13 -11.18 -2.62
CA GLN A 100 11.73 -12.33 -3.29
C GLN A 100 12.57 -11.89 -4.49
N GLY A 101 12.15 -10.86 -5.23
CA GLY A 101 12.99 -10.25 -6.26
C GLY A 101 14.33 -9.79 -5.70
N ILE A 102 14.29 -9.06 -4.57
CA ILE A 102 15.51 -8.61 -3.88
C ILE A 102 16.35 -9.79 -3.39
N ALA A 103 15.73 -10.81 -2.79
CA ALA A 103 16.42 -12.00 -2.31
C ALA A 103 17.13 -12.77 -3.43
N LEU A 104 16.62 -12.70 -4.66
CA LEU A 104 17.24 -13.29 -5.87
C LEU A 104 18.26 -12.37 -6.55
N GLY A 105 18.62 -11.26 -5.91
CA GLY A 105 19.66 -10.34 -6.35
C GLY A 105 19.18 -9.13 -7.12
N VAL A 106 17.86 -8.91 -7.28
CA VAL A 106 17.36 -7.68 -7.92
C VAL A 106 17.71 -6.50 -7.01
N PRO A 107 18.41 -5.48 -7.52
CA PRO A 107 18.75 -4.33 -6.69
C PRO A 107 17.51 -3.66 -6.10
N ALA A 108 17.56 -3.34 -4.80
CA ALA A 108 16.42 -2.78 -4.07
C ALA A 108 15.88 -1.49 -4.71
N GLY A 109 16.74 -0.68 -5.32
CA GLY A 109 16.35 0.51 -6.07
C GLY A 109 15.49 0.20 -7.30
N LEU A 110 15.85 -0.83 -8.07
CA LEU A 110 15.05 -1.28 -9.22
C LEU A 110 13.73 -1.93 -8.77
N ALA A 111 13.76 -2.73 -7.70
CA ALA A 111 12.54 -3.31 -7.14
C ALA A 111 11.57 -2.23 -6.63
N ALA A 112 12.08 -1.17 -6.00
CA ALA A 112 11.30 -0.02 -5.59
C ALA A 112 10.74 0.75 -6.80
N LEU A 113 11.54 1.00 -7.84
CA LEU A 113 11.06 1.65 -9.07
C LEU A 113 9.92 0.84 -9.73
N PHE A 114 10.05 -0.49 -9.78
CA PHE A 114 8.97 -1.34 -10.29
C PHE A 114 7.72 -1.29 -9.41
N ALA A 115 7.86 -1.22 -8.09
CA ALA A 115 6.75 -0.98 -7.19
C ALA A 115 6.10 0.40 -7.44
N ASP A 116 6.91 1.43 -7.71
CA ASP A 116 6.45 2.79 -8.02
C ASP A 116 5.76 2.88 -9.38
N LEU A 117 5.85 1.88 -10.27
CA LEU A 117 5.02 1.81 -11.48
C LEU A 117 3.54 1.58 -11.17
N LEU A 118 3.18 1.32 -9.90
CA LEU A 118 1.80 1.10 -9.46
C LEU A 118 0.79 2.10 -10.04
N PRO A 119 1.00 3.43 -10.05
CA PRO A 119 0.00 4.36 -10.57
C PRO A 119 -0.24 4.20 -12.07
N MET A 120 0.82 3.92 -12.83
CA MET A 120 0.74 3.62 -14.26
C MET A 120 0.03 2.29 -14.50
N GLY A 121 0.41 1.24 -13.75
CA GLY A 121 -0.23 -0.08 -13.81
C GLY A 121 -1.71 -0.01 -13.45
N MET A 122 -2.06 0.79 -12.44
CA MET A 122 -3.43 1.07 -12.02
C MET A 122 -4.24 1.75 -13.12
N ALA A 123 -3.70 2.79 -13.74
CA ALA A 123 -4.35 3.49 -14.84
C ALA A 123 -4.55 2.59 -16.06
N LEU A 124 -3.53 1.81 -16.43
CA LEU A 124 -3.59 0.83 -17.52
C LEU A 124 -4.66 -0.23 -17.28
N LEU A 125 -4.65 -0.85 -16.10
CA LEU A 125 -5.64 -1.87 -15.76
C LEU A 125 -7.05 -1.26 -15.68
N ALA A 126 -7.19 -0.02 -15.19
CA ALA A 126 -8.49 0.65 -15.19
C ALA A 126 -9.00 0.92 -16.60
N ALA A 127 -8.12 1.34 -17.52
CA ALA A 127 -8.49 1.58 -18.90
C ALA A 127 -8.84 0.28 -19.64
N VAL A 128 -8.04 -0.77 -19.49
CA VAL A 128 -8.16 -2.02 -20.25
C VAL A 128 -9.22 -2.96 -19.66
N VAL A 129 -9.16 -3.22 -18.36
CA VAL A 129 -10.03 -4.24 -17.71
C VAL A 129 -11.42 -3.67 -17.43
N LEU A 130 -11.50 -2.39 -17.09
CA LEU A 130 -12.76 -1.75 -16.68
C LEU A 130 -13.35 -0.86 -17.78
N GLY A 131 -12.66 -0.71 -18.91
CA GLY A 131 -13.09 0.15 -20.01
C GLY A 131 -13.16 1.64 -19.65
N GLN A 132 -12.49 2.07 -18.57
CA GLN A 132 -12.55 3.46 -18.13
C GLN A 132 -11.79 4.37 -19.10
N ARG A 133 -12.48 5.38 -19.64
CA ARG A 133 -11.85 6.40 -20.48
C ARG A 133 -11.13 7.42 -19.61
N LEU A 134 -9.83 7.24 -19.43
CA LEU A 134 -8.98 8.22 -18.77
C LEU A 134 -8.61 9.34 -19.74
N VAL A 135 -8.80 10.59 -19.33
CA VAL A 135 -8.42 11.75 -20.13
C VAL A 135 -6.89 11.84 -20.25
N TRP A 136 -6.40 12.39 -21.37
CA TRP A 136 -4.97 12.50 -21.66
C TRP A 136 -4.17 13.21 -20.56
N GLN A 137 -4.78 14.16 -19.85
CA GLN A 137 -4.14 14.89 -18.74
C GLN A 137 -3.77 13.98 -17.57
N ILE A 138 -4.53 12.89 -17.33
CA ILE A 138 -4.20 11.88 -16.32
C ILE A 138 -2.92 11.13 -16.76
N TRP A 139 -2.85 10.67 -18.01
CA TRP A 139 -1.67 10.02 -18.56
C TRP A 139 -0.43 10.91 -18.51
N ALA A 140 -0.56 12.17 -18.92
CA ALA A 140 0.53 13.14 -18.84
C ALA A 140 1.01 13.34 -17.40
N GLY A 141 0.08 13.47 -16.43
CA GLY A 141 0.42 13.58 -15.02
C GLY A 141 1.14 12.33 -14.47
N LEU A 142 0.72 11.13 -14.89
CA LEU A 142 1.38 9.88 -14.48
C LEU A 142 2.80 9.76 -15.05
N VAL A 143 3.00 10.14 -16.32
CA VAL A 143 4.34 10.14 -16.94
C VAL A 143 5.25 11.16 -16.26
N VAL A 144 4.77 12.39 -16.02
CA VAL A 144 5.52 13.42 -15.29
C VAL A 144 5.87 12.93 -13.87
N GLY A 145 4.90 12.31 -13.18
CA GLY A 145 5.09 11.70 -11.87
C GLY A 145 6.21 10.66 -11.86
N LEU A 146 6.18 9.74 -12.84
CA LEU A 146 7.19 8.70 -13.01
C LEU A 146 8.58 9.28 -13.32
N ILE A 147 8.67 10.33 -14.15
CA ILE A 147 9.94 11.03 -14.41
C ILE A 147 10.51 11.56 -13.10
N GLY A 148 9.68 12.17 -12.25
CA GLY A 148 10.08 12.62 -10.91
C GLY A 148 10.65 11.49 -10.05
N VAL A 149 9.98 10.34 -10.01
CA VAL A 149 10.46 9.15 -9.30
C VAL A 149 11.81 8.67 -9.84
N VAL A 150 11.97 8.58 -11.16
CA VAL A 150 13.23 8.17 -11.79
C VAL A 150 14.36 9.15 -11.45
N LEU A 151 14.10 10.46 -11.41
CA LEU A 151 15.09 11.46 -11.00
C LEU A 151 15.56 11.26 -9.56
N VAL A 152 14.64 10.96 -8.63
CA VAL A 152 14.98 10.67 -7.23
C VAL A 152 15.79 9.38 -7.09
N THR A 153 15.37 8.34 -7.82
CA THR A 153 15.92 6.98 -7.68
C THR A 153 17.08 6.68 -8.61
N HIS A 154 17.51 7.64 -9.45
CA HIS A 154 18.50 7.44 -10.51
C HIS A 154 19.81 6.78 -10.02
N SER A 155 20.31 7.22 -8.86
CA SER A 155 21.55 6.68 -8.27
C SER A 155 21.42 5.21 -7.86
N ALA A 156 20.20 4.73 -7.62
CA ALA A 156 19.88 3.36 -7.27
C ALA A 156 19.53 2.49 -8.50
N LEU A 157 19.51 3.06 -9.71
CA LEU A 157 19.29 2.34 -10.97
C LEU A 157 20.60 1.74 -11.47
N LYS A 158 20.98 0.62 -10.86
CA LYS A 158 22.01 -0.27 -11.38
C LYS A 158 21.39 -1.63 -11.60
N TRP A 159 21.75 -2.28 -12.70
CA TRP A 159 21.42 -3.69 -12.90
C TRP A 159 22.28 -4.51 -11.93
N GLY A 160 21.66 -5.53 -11.34
CA GLY A 160 22.36 -6.50 -10.49
C GLY A 160 22.55 -7.81 -11.22
N ASP A 161 23.18 -8.77 -10.55
CA ASP A 161 23.50 -10.09 -11.10
C ASP A 161 22.32 -11.08 -11.06
N ALA A 162 21.11 -10.59 -10.80
CA ALA A 162 19.91 -11.43 -10.78
C ALA A 162 19.58 -12.01 -12.16
N PRO A 163 18.99 -13.22 -12.22
CA PRO A 163 18.48 -13.75 -13.47
C PRO A 163 17.33 -12.87 -14.00
N LEU A 164 17.20 -12.74 -15.32
CA LEU A 164 16.24 -11.83 -15.96
C LEU A 164 14.79 -12.04 -15.50
N TRP A 165 14.38 -13.28 -15.22
CA TRP A 165 13.03 -13.58 -14.75
C TRP A 165 12.75 -13.04 -13.33
N ALA A 166 13.77 -12.86 -12.49
CA ALA A 166 13.61 -12.36 -11.12
C ALA A 166 13.20 -10.88 -11.10
N TYR A 167 13.60 -10.10 -12.12
CA TYR A 167 13.12 -8.73 -12.34
C TYR A 167 11.61 -8.67 -12.59
N GLY A 168 11.01 -9.78 -13.04
CA GLY A 168 9.55 -9.91 -13.17
C GLY A 168 8.84 -9.97 -11.81
N LEU A 169 9.48 -10.39 -10.72
CA LEU A 169 8.80 -10.58 -9.43
C LEU A 169 8.31 -9.27 -8.79
N PRO A 170 9.10 -8.19 -8.67
CA PRO A 170 8.59 -6.93 -8.14
C PRO A 170 7.51 -6.33 -9.04
N LEU A 171 7.63 -6.51 -10.36
CA LEU A 171 6.63 -6.06 -11.33
C LEU A 171 5.30 -6.82 -11.16
N LEU A 172 5.36 -8.15 -11.00
CA LEU A 172 4.19 -8.98 -10.67
C LEU A 172 3.61 -8.61 -9.30
N GLY A 173 4.45 -8.28 -8.32
CA GLY A 173 4.04 -7.78 -7.02
C GLY A 173 3.24 -6.47 -7.14
N MET A 174 3.75 -5.52 -7.92
CA MET A 174 3.06 -4.26 -8.24
C MET A 174 1.69 -4.53 -8.89
N PHE A 175 1.63 -5.39 -9.91
CA PHE A 175 0.36 -5.77 -10.55
C PHE A 175 -0.59 -6.48 -9.58
N SER A 176 -0.07 -7.28 -8.64
CA SER A 176 -0.85 -7.94 -7.61
C SER A 176 -1.60 -6.92 -6.75
N LEU A 177 -0.90 -5.88 -6.26
CA LEU A 177 -1.52 -4.77 -5.54
C LEU A 177 -2.53 -4.00 -6.42
N ALA A 178 -2.18 -3.80 -7.69
CA ALA A 178 -3.04 -3.08 -8.61
C ALA A 178 -4.39 -3.79 -8.84
N ILE A 179 -4.32 -5.09 -9.14
CA ILE A 179 -5.49 -5.96 -9.31
C ILE A 179 -6.30 -6.01 -8.02
N ALA A 180 -5.66 -6.18 -6.86
CA ALA A 180 -6.35 -6.20 -5.57
C ALA A 180 -7.11 -4.89 -5.31
N THR A 181 -6.49 -3.76 -5.66
CA THR A 181 -7.07 -2.43 -5.50
C THR A 181 -8.30 -2.26 -6.40
N LEU A 182 -8.20 -2.60 -7.68
CA LEU A 182 -9.32 -2.52 -8.61
C LEU A 182 -10.44 -3.49 -8.23
N TRP A 183 -10.09 -4.72 -7.84
CA TRP A 183 -11.05 -5.71 -7.36
C TRP A 183 -11.80 -5.19 -6.13
N GLN A 184 -11.10 -4.61 -5.16
CA GLN A 184 -11.72 -4.00 -3.98
C GLN A 184 -12.63 -2.82 -4.34
N LYS A 185 -12.25 -1.97 -5.30
CA LYS A 185 -13.01 -0.77 -5.70
C LYS A 185 -14.27 -1.10 -6.50
N HIS A 186 -14.21 -2.10 -7.39
CA HIS A 186 -15.33 -2.48 -8.27
C HIS A 186 -16.26 -3.52 -7.66
N SER A 187 -15.92 -3.99 -6.47
CA SER A 187 -16.74 -4.89 -5.69
C SER A 187 -18.02 -4.21 -5.21
N THR A 188 -19.09 -4.28 -6.00
CA THR A 188 -20.44 -3.86 -5.63
C THR A 188 -21.04 -4.85 -4.64
N THR A 189 -20.75 -4.68 -3.36
CA THR A 189 -21.41 -5.43 -2.29
C THR A 189 -22.30 -4.47 -1.51
N SER A 190 -23.58 -4.81 -1.34
CA SER A 190 -24.58 -3.98 -0.64
C SER A 190 -24.16 -3.64 0.80
N ARG A 191 -23.24 -4.43 1.38
CA ARG A 191 -22.61 -4.17 2.68
C ARG A 191 -21.09 -4.38 2.59
N PRO A 192 -20.29 -3.33 2.32
CA PRO A 192 -18.84 -3.47 2.30
C PRO A 192 -18.30 -3.82 3.68
N MET A 193 -17.24 -4.64 3.72
CA MET A 193 -16.56 -4.96 4.97
C MET A 193 -16.00 -3.69 5.62
N LYS A 194 -16.09 -3.58 6.94
CA LYS A 194 -15.46 -2.46 7.68
C LYS A 194 -13.93 -2.53 7.55
N LEU A 195 -13.27 -1.39 7.70
CA LEU A 195 -11.82 -1.26 7.49
C LEU A 195 -11.00 -2.18 8.41
N LEU A 196 -11.29 -2.17 9.71
CA LEU A 196 -10.55 -2.95 10.70
C LEU A 196 -10.68 -4.48 10.48
N PRO A 197 -11.88 -5.06 10.33
CA PRO A 197 -12.03 -6.49 10.01
C PRO A 197 -11.36 -6.88 8.69
N ASN A 198 -11.41 -5.99 7.69
CA ASN A 198 -10.74 -6.22 6.40
C ASN A 198 -9.22 -6.27 6.60
N LEU A 199 -8.60 -5.27 7.23
CA LEU A 199 -7.15 -5.25 7.47
C LEU A 199 -6.69 -6.43 8.34
N TRP A 200 -7.46 -6.80 9.37
CA TRP A 200 -7.22 -8.01 10.16
C TRP A 200 -7.22 -9.25 9.28
N LEU A 201 -8.23 -9.42 8.43
CA LEU A 201 -8.35 -10.60 7.55
C LEU A 201 -7.21 -10.67 6.54
N GLN A 202 -6.81 -9.54 5.96
CA GLN A 202 -5.66 -9.49 5.05
C GLN A 202 -4.39 -9.96 5.76
N CYS A 203 -4.12 -9.45 6.97
CA CYS A 203 -2.95 -9.86 7.75
C CYS A 203 -3.02 -11.33 8.18
N PHE A 204 -4.18 -11.79 8.63
CA PHE A 204 -4.39 -13.17 9.07
C PHE A 204 -4.10 -14.16 7.95
N ILE A 205 -4.72 -13.98 6.78
CA ILE A 205 -4.51 -14.88 5.64
C ILE A 205 -3.08 -14.76 5.09
N SER A 206 -2.53 -13.55 5.07
CA SER A 206 -1.13 -13.34 4.66
C SER A 206 -0.13 -14.00 5.62
N SER A 207 -0.42 -14.09 6.92
CA SER A 207 0.48 -14.77 7.86
C SER A 207 0.66 -16.25 7.54
N PHE A 208 -0.37 -16.94 7.05
CA PHE A 208 -0.22 -18.34 6.61
C PHE A 208 0.65 -18.43 5.35
N ALA A 209 0.42 -17.55 4.38
CA ALA A 209 1.21 -17.54 3.16
C ALA A 209 2.69 -17.22 3.45
N PHE A 210 2.96 -16.21 4.27
CA PHE A 210 4.33 -15.88 4.70
C PHE A 210 4.94 -16.95 5.61
N ALA A 211 4.15 -17.65 6.43
CA ALA A 211 4.66 -18.79 7.19
C ALA A 211 5.14 -19.92 6.26
N ILE A 212 4.42 -20.19 5.18
CA ILE A 212 4.84 -21.18 4.17
C ILE A 212 6.10 -20.70 3.46
N ILE A 213 6.13 -19.46 2.96
CA ILE A 213 7.29 -18.94 2.20
C ILE A 213 8.53 -18.83 3.09
N GLN A 214 8.42 -18.28 4.30
CA GLN A 214 9.54 -18.18 5.23
C GLN A 214 9.95 -19.56 5.76
N GLY A 215 8.98 -20.46 6.02
CA GLY A 215 9.23 -21.80 6.55
C GLY A 215 10.00 -22.70 5.59
N THR A 216 9.91 -22.47 4.27
CA THR A 216 10.75 -23.17 3.29
C THR A 216 12.17 -22.62 3.19
N GLN A 217 12.40 -21.39 3.68
CA GLN A 217 13.69 -20.69 3.61
C GLN A 217 14.43 -20.67 4.95
N GLY A 218 13.73 -20.88 6.08
CA GLY A 218 14.33 -20.86 7.39
C GLY A 218 13.32 -20.95 8.54
N SER A 219 13.79 -20.62 9.74
CA SER A 219 12.96 -20.67 10.95
C SER A 219 11.89 -19.58 10.97
N LEU A 220 10.75 -19.88 11.59
CA LEU A 220 9.69 -18.93 11.94
C LEU A 220 9.86 -18.35 13.36
N ALA A 221 10.82 -18.88 14.14
CA ALA A 221 11.07 -18.42 15.49
C ALA A 221 11.48 -16.93 15.48
N PRO A 222 10.96 -16.11 16.41
CA PRO A 222 11.37 -14.72 16.51
C PRO A 222 12.84 -14.65 16.92
N ILE A 223 13.58 -13.70 16.36
CA ILE A 223 14.96 -13.45 16.77
C ILE A 223 14.91 -12.63 18.07
N ALA A 224 15.57 -13.12 19.11
CA ALA A 224 15.62 -12.47 20.42
C ALA A 224 16.55 -11.24 20.41
N SER A 225 16.20 -10.21 19.64
CA SER A 225 16.92 -8.95 19.56
C SER A 225 15.96 -7.75 19.61
N SER A 226 16.42 -6.66 20.23
CA SER A 226 15.66 -5.40 20.27
C SER A 226 15.44 -4.82 18.86
N GLY A 227 16.42 -4.98 17.97
CA GLY A 227 16.30 -4.54 16.57
C GLY A 227 15.25 -5.32 15.78
N PHE A 228 15.12 -6.62 16.01
CA PHE A 228 14.02 -7.41 15.42
C PHE A 228 12.67 -6.93 15.94
N ALA A 229 12.52 -6.79 17.26
CA ALA A 229 11.28 -6.30 17.87
C ALA A 229 10.90 -4.90 17.35
N LEU A 230 11.87 -3.99 17.22
CA LEU A 230 11.65 -2.65 16.69
C LEU A 230 11.28 -2.67 15.20
N SER A 231 11.91 -3.54 14.40
CA SER A 231 11.56 -3.75 12.99
C SER A 231 10.11 -4.20 12.82
N VAL A 232 9.67 -5.16 13.64
CA VAL A 232 8.28 -5.63 13.64
C VAL A 232 7.35 -4.50 14.11
N ALA A 233 7.64 -3.83 15.24
CA ALA A 233 6.80 -2.76 15.76
C ALA A 233 6.64 -1.60 14.77
N TRP A 234 7.74 -1.19 14.12
CA TRP A 234 7.75 -0.15 13.10
C TRP A 234 6.86 -0.50 11.91
N THR A 235 7.03 -1.71 11.36
CA THR A 235 6.27 -2.16 10.20
C THR A 235 4.80 -2.45 10.53
N VAL A 236 4.48 -2.87 11.76
CA VAL A 236 3.11 -3.00 12.26
C VAL A 236 2.43 -1.63 12.33
N GLY A 237 3.05 -0.66 13.02
CA GLY A 237 2.45 0.65 13.28
C GLY A 237 2.39 1.51 12.03
N LEU A 238 3.54 1.78 11.42
CA LEU A 238 3.61 2.73 10.30
C LEU A 238 3.25 2.07 8.98
N ALA A 239 3.89 0.97 8.58
CA ALA A 239 3.67 0.43 7.24
C ALA A 239 2.28 -0.25 7.08
N THR A 240 1.80 -0.97 8.11
CA THR A 240 0.53 -1.71 8.03
C THR A 240 -0.67 -0.92 8.55
N LEU A 241 -0.69 -0.53 9.83
CA LEU A 241 -1.83 0.21 10.39
C LEU A 241 -1.95 1.61 9.77
N GLY A 242 -0.81 2.28 9.59
CA GLY A 242 -0.70 3.55 8.84
C GLY A 242 -0.85 3.35 7.34
N GLY A 243 0.16 2.78 6.67
CA GLY A 243 0.24 2.69 5.21
C GLY A 243 -0.93 1.96 4.57
N TYR A 244 -1.08 0.65 4.81
CA TYR A 244 -2.21 -0.12 4.26
C TYR A 244 -3.57 0.38 4.80
N GLY A 245 -3.66 0.71 6.09
CA GLY A 245 -4.88 1.24 6.68
C GLY A 245 -5.36 2.52 5.98
N LEU A 246 -4.48 3.53 5.85
CA LEU A 246 -4.77 4.79 5.18
C LEU A 246 -4.96 4.61 3.67
N TYR A 247 -4.25 3.67 3.04
CA TYR A 247 -4.44 3.33 1.63
C TYR A 247 -5.90 2.92 1.38
N TRP A 248 -6.41 1.98 2.18
CA TRP A 248 -7.80 1.54 2.11
C TRP A 248 -8.80 2.63 2.52
N VAL A 249 -8.45 3.53 3.45
CA VAL A 249 -9.30 4.70 3.78
C VAL A 249 -9.40 5.66 2.59
N CYS A 250 -8.27 5.99 1.97
CA CYS A 250 -8.23 6.89 0.81
C CYS A 250 -9.01 6.28 -0.37
N LEU A 251 -8.90 4.97 -0.59
CA LEU A 251 -9.68 4.25 -1.61
C LEU A 251 -11.19 4.27 -1.40
N ARG A 252 -11.67 4.52 -0.17
CA ARG A 252 -13.11 4.74 0.07
C ARG A 252 -13.59 6.12 -0.35
N ARG A 253 -12.67 7.07 -0.60
CA ARG A 253 -12.96 8.51 -0.82
C ARG A 253 -12.53 9.02 -2.18
N ALA A 254 -11.55 8.36 -2.79
CA ALA A 254 -10.97 8.75 -4.06
C ALA A 254 -10.97 7.58 -5.04
N THR A 255 -10.69 7.88 -6.31
CA THR A 255 -10.49 6.85 -7.34
C THR A 255 -9.22 6.04 -7.03
N ALA A 256 -9.12 4.87 -7.65
CA ALA A 256 -7.95 4.03 -7.47
C ALA A 256 -6.69 4.68 -8.11
N THR A 257 -6.85 5.33 -9.26
CA THR A 257 -5.79 6.06 -9.96
C THR A 257 -5.24 7.23 -9.15
N ARG A 258 -6.11 8.05 -8.53
CA ARG A 258 -5.67 9.14 -7.66
C ARG A 258 -4.89 8.62 -6.45
N VAL A 259 -5.44 7.66 -5.70
CA VAL A 259 -4.75 7.15 -4.49
C VAL A 259 -3.39 6.57 -4.84
N ALA A 260 -3.31 5.81 -5.94
CA ALA A 260 -2.03 5.31 -6.43
C ALA A 260 -1.09 6.46 -6.81
N SER A 261 -1.55 7.46 -7.58
CA SER A 261 -0.70 8.58 -8.03
C SER A 261 0.00 9.32 -6.88
N VAL A 262 -0.67 9.49 -5.73
CA VAL A 262 -0.07 10.13 -4.55
C VAL A 262 1.16 9.36 -4.08
N LEU A 263 1.22 8.04 -4.27
CA LEU A 263 2.38 7.21 -3.91
C LEU A 263 3.62 7.51 -4.77
N TYR A 264 3.54 8.25 -5.88
CA TYR A 264 4.74 8.79 -6.56
C TYR A 264 5.54 9.79 -5.70
N LEU A 265 4.95 10.31 -4.63
CA LEU A 265 5.67 11.08 -3.63
C LEU A 265 6.41 10.19 -2.62
N SER A 266 6.22 8.87 -2.67
CA SER A 266 6.84 7.96 -1.72
C SER A 266 8.37 7.94 -1.83
N PRO A 267 8.99 7.84 -3.03
CA PRO A 267 10.45 7.86 -3.15
C PRO A 267 11.12 9.11 -2.56
N PRO A 268 10.70 10.35 -2.89
CA PRO A 268 11.32 11.53 -2.29
C PRO A 268 11.09 11.61 -0.77
N VAL A 269 9.92 11.20 -0.26
CA VAL A 269 9.66 11.16 1.19
C VAL A 269 10.48 10.07 1.89
N THR A 270 10.75 8.94 1.22
CA THR A 270 11.65 7.90 1.72
C THR A 270 13.08 8.43 1.85
N MET A 271 13.53 9.26 0.92
CA MET A 271 14.86 9.91 1.03
C MET A 271 14.91 10.90 2.20
N LEU A 272 13.83 11.63 2.47
CA LEU A 272 13.75 12.48 3.68
C LEU A 272 13.83 11.66 4.97
N TRP A 273 13.16 10.49 5.02
CA TRP A 273 13.32 9.57 6.14
C TRP A 273 14.76 9.08 6.27
N ALA A 274 15.40 8.71 5.17
CA ALA A 274 16.76 8.21 5.17
C ALA A 274 17.77 9.26 5.64
N TRP A 275 17.60 10.52 5.22
CA TRP A 275 18.36 11.65 5.76
C TRP A 275 18.12 11.82 7.26
N ALA A 276 16.86 11.84 7.71
CA ALA A 276 16.53 12.08 9.12
C ALA A 276 17.01 10.96 10.06
N MET A 277 17.00 9.70 9.61
CA MET A 277 17.30 8.53 10.45
C MET A 277 18.72 7.99 10.29
N PHE A 278 19.27 8.05 9.07
CA PHE A 278 20.57 7.48 8.73
C PHE A 278 21.61 8.54 8.34
N ASN A 279 21.26 9.83 8.40
CA ASN A 279 22.12 10.96 8.03
C ASN A 279 22.62 10.88 6.58
N GLU A 280 21.82 10.29 5.69
CA GLU A 280 22.13 10.20 4.26
C GLU A 280 22.02 11.57 3.57
N PRO A 281 23.00 11.98 2.74
CA PRO A 281 23.02 13.31 2.17
C PRO A 281 21.86 13.51 1.19
N LEU A 282 21.12 14.61 1.38
CA LEU A 282 20.12 15.05 0.41
C LEU A 282 20.82 15.72 -0.77
N SER A 283 20.49 15.27 -1.97
CA SER A 283 20.99 15.85 -3.21
C SER A 283 19.96 16.77 -3.85
N TRP A 284 20.41 17.69 -4.71
CA TRP A 284 19.52 18.57 -5.46
C TRP A 284 18.59 17.77 -6.40
N GLN A 285 19.02 16.59 -6.86
CA GLN A 285 18.20 15.70 -7.68
C GLN A 285 16.97 15.20 -6.92
N ILE A 286 17.08 14.96 -5.61
CA ILE A 286 15.93 14.55 -4.76
C ILE A 286 14.90 15.69 -4.69
N ALA A 287 15.36 16.93 -4.50
CA ALA A 287 14.48 18.09 -4.48
C ALA A 287 13.79 18.31 -5.83
N LEU A 288 14.54 18.23 -6.94
CA LEU A 288 13.96 18.33 -8.28
C LEU A 288 12.94 17.22 -8.54
N GLY A 289 13.30 15.97 -8.26
CA GLY A 289 12.43 14.82 -8.45
C GLY A 289 11.16 14.90 -7.60
N MET A 290 11.25 15.41 -6.36
CA MET A 290 10.09 15.68 -5.51
C MET A 290 9.13 16.69 -6.14
N VAL A 291 9.65 17.80 -6.65
CA VAL A 291 8.84 18.82 -7.32
C VAL A 291 8.16 18.24 -8.57
N VAL A 292 8.92 17.54 -9.42
CA VAL A 292 8.41 16.92 -10.65
C VAL A 292 7.33 15.88 -10.34
N SER A 293 7.57 14.99 -9.36
CA SER A 293 6.56 14.04 -8.88
C SER A 293 5.31 14.74 -8.40
N GLY A 294 5.46 15.79 -7.57
CA GLY A 294 4.34 16.58 -7.05
C GLY A 294 3.50 17.26 -8.13
N VAL A 295 4.14 17.81 -9.17
CA VAL A 295 3.45 18.37 -10.34
C VAL A 295 2.65 17.29 -11.06
N GLY A 296 3.24 16.10 -11.28
CA GLY A 296 2.57 14.96 -11.87
C GLY A 296 1.31 14.52 -11.09
N VAL A 297 1.45 14.37 -9.76
CA VAL A 297 0.32 14.04 -8.86
C VAL A 297 -0.77 15.13 -8.94
N TRP A 298 -0.39 16.40 -8.89
CA TRP A 298 -1.33 17.51 -8.98
C TRP A 298 -2.10 17.53 -10.31
N MET A 299 -1.41 17.23 -11.43
CA MET A 299 -2.05 17.11 -12.74
C MET A 299 -3.12 16.01 -12.75
N VAL A 300 -2.82 14.83 -12.20
CA VAL A 300 -3.78 13.71 -12.09
C VAL A 300 -5.00 14.13 -11.26
N ILE A 301 -4.77 14.68 -10.06
CA ILE A 301 -5.86 15.09 -9.16
C ILE A 301 -6.75 16.15 -9.83
N ARG A 302 -6.15 17.15 -10.49
CA ARG A 302 -6.89 18.22 -11.17
C ARG A 302 -7.67 17.71 -12.38
N ALA A 303 -7.09 16.78 -13.15
CA ALA A 303 -7.74 16.19 -14.31
C ALA A 303 -8.97 15.36 -13.91
N GLU A 304 -8.87 14.54 -12.87
CA GLU A 304 -10.00 13.78 -12.36
C GLU A 304 -11.11 14.68 -11.81
N ALA A 305 -10.76 15.71 -11.04
CA ALA A 305 -11.74 16.66 -10.51
C ALA A 305 -12.55 17.35 -11.63
N ARG A 306 -11.90 17.63 -12.76
CA ARG A 306 -12.56 18.20 -13.95
C ARG A 306 -13.43 17.17 -14.67
N GLN A 307 -12.96 15.93 -14.79
CA GLN A 307 -13.70 14.84 -15.45
C GLN A 307 -14.99 14.47 -14.69
N VAL A 308 -15.01 14.62 -13.36
CA VAL A 308 -16.23 14.41 -12.55
C VAL A 308 -17.22 15.58 -12.68
N ALA A 309 -16.73 16.77 -13.00
CA ALA A 309 -17.55 17.98 -13.15
C ALA A 309 -18.18 18.15 -14.54
N SER A 310 -17.71 17.39 -15.54
CA SER A 310 -18.22 17.36 -16.93
C SER A 310 -19.22 16.24 -17.15
#